data_AF-A0A1J4ZAV6-F1
#
_entry.id   AF-A0A1J4ZAV6-F1
#
_cell.length_a   1.000
_cell.length_b   1.000
_cell.length_c   1.000
_cell.angle_alpha   90.00
_cell.angle_beta   90.00
_cell.angle_gamma   90.00
#
_symmetry.space_group_name_H-M   'P 1'
#
loop_
_entity.id
_entity.type
_entity.pdbx_description
1 polymer ?
#
loop_
_entity_poly.entity_id
_entity_poly.type
_entity_poly.pdbx_seq_one_letter_code
_entity_poly.pdbx_strand_id
1 'polypeptide(L)'
;MQDDKIKEAFQKVKEDIDNLYYSYQHLNTELADIKDILRSQNQELQEIKANIEEYKNVSFNLIKRTQEIKTQVRSNLDTPSFPVDTSIDTSTHNLPLEAVKSQIIDISTRNEGVKTDRQTDKQTDNTLNKIPEVLESLTKIKEEVRFKFKQLTKQEIAIFALIYQLEEQDLSVDYHLLAQKLSITESSVRDHIGRIIRKGIPVEKTKENNKKILLKISKSLKEIASLDSILNLRETRLTE
;
A
#
# COMPACT_ATOMS: atom_id res chain seq x y z
N MET A 1 3.39 8.82 -71.39
CA MET A 1 3.29 9.92 -70.40
C MET A 1 2.11 9.75 -69.45
N GLN A 2 0.88 9.46 -69.91
CA GLN A 2 -0.27 9.21 -69.01
C GLN A 2 -0.23 7.81 -68.40
N ASP A 3 0.13 6.79 -69.19
CA ASP A 3 0.31 5.41 -68.71
C ASP A 3 1.45 5.25 -67.69
N ASP A 4 2.52 6.03 -67.84
CA ASP A 4 3.67 6.00 -66.91
C ASP A 4 3.30 6.55 -65.53
N LYS A 5 2.46 7.60 -65.48
CA LYS A 5 1.93 8.15 -64.22
C LYS A 5 0.99 7.17 -63.52
N ILE A 6 0.19 6.43 -64.29
CA ILE A 6 -0.69 5.40 -63.73
C ILE A 6 0.15 4.28 -63.12
N LYS A 7 1.18 3.79 -63.81
CA LYS A 7 2.10 2.77 -63.28
C LYS A 7 2.82 3.24 -62.01
N GLU A 8 3.29 4.48 -61.98
CA GLU A 8 3.93 5.05 -60.79
C GLU A 8 2.96 5.13 -59.61
N ALA A 9 1.71 5.55 -59.84
CA ALA A 9 0.68 5.60 -58.80
C ALA A 9 0.37 4.20 -58.24
N PHE A 10 0.24 3.18 -59.10
CA PHE A 10 0.05 1.79 -58.65
C PHE A 10 1.25 1.25 -57.87
N GLN A 11 2.48 1.64 -58.25
CA GLN A 11 3.67 1.23 -57.53
C GLN A 11 3.71 1.82 -56.11
N LYS A 12 3.35 3.11 -55.96
CA LYS A 12 3.24 3.75 -54.63
C LYS A 12 2.16 3.11 -53.77
N VAL A 13 0.99 2.83 -54.34
CA VAL A 13 -0.09 2.14 -53.61
C VAL A 13 0.36 0.76 -53.13
N LYS A 14 1.13 0.03 -53.95
CA LYS A 14 1.67 -1.27 -53.56
C LYS A 14 2.66 -1.14 -52.40
N GLU A 15 3.56 -0.16 -52.47
CA GLU A 15 4.52 0.12 -51.40
C GLU A 15 3.83 0.52 -50.09
N ASP A 16 2.78 1.36 -50.16
CA ASP A 16 1.97 1.74 -49.00
C ASP A 16 1.25 0.54 -48.38
N ILE A 17 0.72 -0.38 -49.20
CA ILE A 17 0.09 -1.62 -48.74
C ILE A 17 1.10 -2.52 -48.03
N ASP A 18 2.30 -2.67 -48.60
CA ASP A 18 3.37 -3.48 -48.01
C ASP A 18 3.83 -2.86 -46.67
N ASN A 19 4.00 -1.54 -46.61
CA ASN A 19 4.31 -0.81 -45.38
C ASN A 19 3.23 -0.99 -44.31
N LEU A 20 1.96 -0.91 -44.71
CA LEU A 20 0.83 -1.13 -43.80
C LEU A 20 0.80 -2.57 -43.27
N TYR A 21 1.09 -3.55 -44.12
CA TYR A 21 1.19 -4.95 -43.72
C TYR A 21 2.28 -5.17 -42.68
N TYR A 22 3.49 -4.64 -42.90
CA TYR A 22 4.58 -4.77 -41.92
C TYR A 22 4.26 -4.05 -40.61
N SER A 23 3.67 -2.86 -40.67
CA SER A 23 3.22 -2.13 -39.48
C SER A 23 2.18 -2.92 -38.68
N TYR A 24 1.21 -3.53 -39.35
CA TYR A 24 0.21 -4.38 -38.71
C TYR A 24 0.82 -5.62 -38.05
N GLN A 25 1.81 -6.27 -38.69
CA GLN A 25 2.51 -7.42 -38.09
C GLN A 25 3.34 -7.02 -36.87
N HIS A 26 4.02 -5.87 -36.95
CA HIS A 26 4.78 -5.33 -35.83
C HIS A 26 3.86 -5.05 -34.64
N LEU A 27 2.72 -4.38 -34.87
CA LEU A 27 1.74 -4.06 -33.83
C LEU A 27 1.12 -5.34 -33.22
N ASN A 28 0.86 -6.37 -34.01
CA ASN A 28 0.40 -7.66 -33.48
C ASN A 28 1.45 -8.33 -32.59
N THR A 29 2.73 -8.19 -32.92
CA THR A 29 3.84 -8.73 -32.12
C THR A 29 3.95 -7.97 -30.81
N GLU A 30 3.93 -6.64 -30.84
CA GLU A 30 3.95 -5.82 -29.62
C GLU A 30 2.73 -6.10 -28.72
N LEU A 31 1.55 -6.29 -29.31
CA LEU A 31 0.36 -6.68 -28.53
C LEU A 31 0.50 -8.06 -27.88
N ALA A 32 1.17 -9.01 -28.54
CA ALA A 32 1.45 -10.31 -27.95
C ALA A 32 2.42 -10.16 -26.75
N ASP A 33 3.48 -9.39 -26.92
CA ASP A 33 4.46 -9.11 -25.87
C ASP A 33 3.82 -8.42 -24.66
N ILE A 34 2.99 -7.40 -24.89
CA ILE A 34 2.23 -6.70 -23.84
C ILE A 34 1.32 -7.67 -23.09
N LYS A 35 0.67 -8.59 -23.81
CA LYS A 35 -0.23 -9.58 -23.21
C LYS A 35 0.53 -10.56 -22.31
N ASP A 36 1.73 -10.95 -22.71
CA ASP A 36 2.57 -11.85 -21.90
C ASP A 36 3.17 -11.14 -20.69
N ILE A 37 3.59 -9.88 -20.82
CA ILE A 37 3.97 -9.03 -19.68
C ILE A 37 2.81 -8.92 -18.67
N LEU A 38 1.60 -8.66 -19.16
CA LEU A 38 0.41 -8.53 -18.31
C LEU A 38 0.06 -9.85 -17.60
N ARG A 39 0.30 -11.01 -18.23
CA ARG A 39 0.16 -12.31 -17.58
C ARG A 39 1.19 -12.49 -16.46
N SER A 40 2.46 -12.16 -16.72
CA SER A 40 3.53 -12.24 -15.71
C SER A 40 3.23 -11.38 -14.49
N GLN A 41 2.85 -10.11 -14.71
CA GLN A 41 2.50 -9.19 -13.62
C GLN A 41 1.30 -9.68 -12.81
N ASN A 42 0.28 -10.24 -13.47
CA ASN A 42 -0.86 -10.81 -12.75
C ASN A 42 -0.46 -12.02 -11.89
N GLN A 43 0.47 -12.85 -12.36
CA GLN A 43 0.98 -13.96 -11.57
C GLN A 43 1.73 -13.47 -10.32
N GLU A 44 2.67 -12.52 -10.49
CA GLU A 44 3.40 -11.91 -9.37
C GLU A 44 2.45 -11.28 -8.34
N LEU A 45 1.39 -10.60 -8.81
CA LEU A 45 0.37 -10.05 -7.93
C LEU A 45 -0.38 -11.13 -7.12
N GLN A 46 -0.67 -12.29 -7.71
CA GLN A 46 -1.28 -13.40 -6.97
C GLN A 46 -0.33 -13.98 -5.92
N GLU A 47 0.96 -14.11 -6.25
CA GLU A 47 1.99 -14.58 -5.31
C GLU A 47 2.15 -13.61 -4.13
N ILE A 48 2.23 -12.31 -4.39
CA ILE A 48 2.28 -11.27 -3.35
C ILE A 48 1.01 -11.33 -2.47
N LYS A 49 -0.16 -11.48 -3.07
CA LYS A 49 -1.43 -11.60 -2.34
C LYS A 49 -1.45 -12.82 -1.43
N ALA A 50 -0.97 -13.97 -1.90
CA ALA A 50 -0.84 -15.18 -1.10
C ALA A 50 0.11 -14.98 0.09
N ASN A 51 1.29 -14.39 -0.15
CA ASN A 51 2.26 -14.08 0.90
C ASN A 51 1.68 -13.13 1.97
N ILE A 52 0.92 -12.11 1.57
CA ILE A 52 0.26 -11.18 2.51
C ILE A 52 -0.72 -11.92 3.42
N GLU A 53 -1.53 -12.83 2.88
CA GLU A 53 -2.45 -13.64 3.68
C GLU A 53 -1.72 -14.56 4.65
N GLU A 54 -0.60 -15.16 4.24
CA GLU A 54 0.27 -15.94 5.13
C GLU A 54 0.81 -15.08 6.29
N TYR A 55 1.36 -13.90 6.00
CA TYR A 55 1.87 -12.99 7.03
C TYR A 55 0.77 -12.51 7.99
N LYS A 56 -0.44 -12.26 7.50
CA LYS A 56 -1.60 -11.93 8.35
C LYS A 56 -1.92 -13.07 9.31
N ASN A 57 -1.95 -14.30 8.83
CA ASN A 57 -2.24 -15.49 9.65
C ASN A 57 -1.18 -15.71 10.73
N VAL A 58 0.11 -15.60 10.36
CA VAL A 58 1.23 -15.71 11.31
C VAL A 58 1.14 -14.61 12.38
N SER A 59 0.89 -13.37 11.97
CA SER A 59 0.75 -12.23 12.89
C SER A 59 -0.45 -12.40 13.84
N PHE A 60 -1.58 -12.89 13.35
CA PHE A 60 -2.77 -13.16 14.15
C PHE A 60 -2.49 -14.25 15.21
N ASN A 61 -1.80 -15.33 14.83
CA ASN A 61 -1.42 -16.41 15.74
C ASN A 61 -0.43 -15.94 16.83
N LEU A 62 0.53 -15.08 16.49
CA LEU A 62 1.46 -14.47 17.45
C LEU A 62 0.73 -13.58 18.47
N ILE A 63 -0.24 -12.77 18.01
CA ILE A 63 -1.04 -11.91 18.88
C ILE A 63 -1.88 -12.76 19.84
N LYS A 64 -2.52 -13.83 19.34
CA LYS A 64 -3.31 -14.76 20.17
C LYS A 64 -2.46 -15.40 21.26
N ARG A 65 -1.28 -15.93 20.91
CA ARG A 65 -0.35 -16.53 21.89
C ARG A 65 0.14 -15.51 22.94
N THR A 66 0.34 -14.26 22.55
CA THR A 66 0.75 -13.18 23.49
C THR A 66 -0.37 -12.83 24.48
N GLN A 67 -1.63 -12.91 24.06
CA GLN A 67 -2.78 -12.71 24.94
C GLN A 67 -2.97 -13.87 25.92
N GLU A 68 -2.77 -15.12 25.47
CA GLU A 68 -2.83 -16.33 26.32
C GLU A 68 -1.73 -16.35 27.42
N ILE A 69 -0.53 -15.85 27.12
CA ILE A 69 0.56 -15.76 28.11
C ILE A 69 0.26 -14.70 29.18
N LYS A 70 -0.40 -13.59 28.84
CA LYS A 70 -0.76 -12.54 29.82
C LYS A 70 -1.87 -12.97 30.79
N THR A 71 -2.75 -13.90 30.40
CA THR A 71 -3.79 -14.45 31.29
C THR A 71 -3.25 -15.50 32.26
N GLN A 72 -2.23 -16.29 31.89
CA GLN A 72 -1.64 -17.28 32.80
C GLN A 72 -0.72 -16.67 33.88
N VAL A 73 -0.09 -15.51 33.64
CA VAL A 73 0.80 -14.89 34.64
C VAL A 73 0.04 -14.21 35.80
N ARG A 74 -1.27 -13.90 35.63
CA ARG A 74 -2.09 -13.30 36.70
C ARG A 74 -2.68 -14.30 37.68
N SER A 75 -2.64 -15.61 37.42
CA SER A 75 -3.22 -16.62 38.32
C SER A 75 -2.23 -17.21 39.33
N ASN A 76 -0.94 -16.87 39.26
CA ASN A 76 0.10 -17.47 40.11
C ASN A 76 0.76 -16.43 41.02
N LEU A 77 -0.04 -15.80 41.88
CA LEU A 77 0.46 -15.12 43.06
C LEU A 77 -0.61 -15.18 44.14
N ASP A 78 -0.77 -16.35 44.77
CA ASP A 78 -1.32 -16.50 46.13
C ASP A 78 -1.16 -17.94 46.60
N THR A 79 -0.41 -18.16 47.68
CA THR A 79 -0.51 -19.28 48.65
C THR A 79 0.53 -19.07 49.76
N PRO A 80 0.38 -19.60 51.00
CA PRO A 80 -0.62 -20.58 51.46
C PRO A 80 -1.25 -20.32 52.85
N SER A 81 -2.45 -20.86 53.10
CA SER A 81 -2.88 -21.25 54.45
C SER A 81 -3.79 -22.50 54.39
N PHE A 82 -3.72 -23.28 55.46
CA PHE A 82 -3.93 -24.72 55.67
C PHE A 82 -5.37 -25.31 55.49
N PRO A 83 -5.52 -26.65 55.49
CA PRO A 83 -6.62 -27.41 54.86
C PRO A 83 -7.68 -27.91 55.86
N VAL A 84 -8.93 -28.12 55.38
CA VAL A 84 -9.93 -29.01 56.01
C VAL A 84 -10.83 -29.65 54.93
N ASP A 85 -11.00 -30.97 55.04
CA ASP A 85 -11.83 -31.91 54.26
C ASP A 85 -13.35 -31.59 54.22
N THR A 86 -14.08 -32.02 53.16
CA THR A 86 -14.93 -33.23 53.08
C THR A 86 -16.05 -33.13 51.99
N SER A 87 -16.04 -34.06 51.03
CA SER A 87 -17.14 -34.91 50.46
C SER A 87 -18.45 -34.41 49.76
N ILE A 88 -18.74 -35.10 48.63
CA ILE A 88 -20.01 -35.44 47.91
C ILE A 88 -20.84 -34.26 47.30
N ASP A 89 -21.44 -34.28 46.09
CA ASP A 89 -22.09 -35.36 45.36
C ASP A 89 -22.37 -35.00 43.87
N THR A 90 -22.78 -36.04 43.14
CA THR A 90 -23.01 -36.23 41.69
C THR A 90 -23.91 -35.24 40.93
N SER A 91 -23.72 -35.13 39.61
CA SER A 91 -24.82 -35.33 38.63
C SER A 91 -24.33 -35.53 37.18
N THR A 92 -24.93 -36.52 36.54
CA THR A 92 -24.62 -37.16 35.26
C THR A 92 -25.54 -36.62 34.17
N HIS A 93 -25.05 -36.28 32.97
CA HIS A 93 -25.80 -36.59 31.76
C HIS A 93 -24.91 -36.76 30.52
N ASN A 94 -25.07 -37.93 29.91
CA ASN A 94 -24.41 -38.41 28.70
C ASN A 94 -25.04 -37.80 27.42
N LEU A 95 -24.17 -37.48 26.43
CA LEU A 95 -24.14 -37.79 24.97
C LEU A 95 -25.47 -38.09 24.20
N PRO A 96 -25.55 -37.99 22.84
CA PRO A 96 -24.47 -37.99 21.84
C PRO A 96 -24.61 -37.06 20.60
N LEU A 97 -23.54 -37.05 19.80
CA LEU A 97 -23.43 -36.61 18.41
C LEU A 97 -24.22 -37.54 17.45
N GLU A 98 -24.94 -36.98 16.48
CA GLU A 98 -25.42 -37.68 15.29
C GLU A 98 -24.87 -37.03 14.01
N ALA A 99 -24.46 -37.89 13.08
CA ALA A 99 -23.92 -37.54 11.77
C ALA A 99 -24.85 -38.04 10.63
N VAL A 100 -25.03 -37.17 9.62
CA VAL A 100 -25.18 -37.41 8.17
C VAL A 100 -26.19 -38.45 7.65
N LYS A 101 -27.20 -38.00 6.87
CA LYS A 101 -27.55 -38.66 5.59
C LYS A 101 -28.35 -37.80 4.58
N SER A 102 -27.72 -37.67 3.40
CA SER A 102 -28.19 -37.47 2.00
C SER A 102 -29.62 -37.03 1.66
N GLN A 103 -29.70 -36.09 0.69
CA GLN A 103 -30.62 -36.24 -0.44
C GLN A 103 -30.04 -35.60 -1.71
N ILE A 104 -29.69 -36.44 -2.70
CA ILE A 104 -29.43 -36.04 -4.09
C ILE A 104 -30.79 -35.90 -4.76
N ILE A 105 -31.04 -34.78 -5.43
CA ILE A 105 -32.17 -34.62 -6.35
C ILE A 105 -31.61 -34.16 -7.70
N ASP A 106 -31.47 -35.11 -8.62
CA ASP A 106 -31.30 -34.85 -10.04
C ASP A 106 -32.67 -34.62 -10.67
N ILE A 107 -32.98 -33.41 -11.14
CA ILE A 107 -33.93 -33.24 -12.25
C ILE A 107 -33.57 -31.99 -13.07
N SER A 108 -33.26 -32.21 -14.35
CA SER A 108 -32.88 -31.18 -15.31
C SER A 108 -34.05 -30.27 -15.68
N THR A 109 -33.79 -28.96 -15.75
CA THR A 109 -34.63 -28.01 -16.50
C THR A 109 -33.96 -27.66 -17.82
N ARG A 110 -34.32 -28.45 -18.83
CA ARG A 110 -34.65 -28.07 -20.22
C ARG A 110 -34.24 -26.65 -20.66
N ASN A 111 -33.43 -26.60 -21.71
CA ASN A 111 -33.00 -25.43 -22.48
C ASN A 111 -34.16 -24.57 -23.01
N GLU A 112 -34.78 -23.74 -22.18
CA GLU A 112 -35.66 -22.66 -22.64
C GLU A 112 -34.94 -21.32 -22.59
N GLY A 113 -34.41 -20.94 -23.75
CA GLY A 113 -34.37 -19.54 -24.19
C GLY A 113 -33.42 -18.61 -23.45
N VAL A 114 -32.11 -18.75 -23.68
CA VAL A 114 -31.19 -17.62 -23.46
C VAL A 114 -31.48 -16.57 -24.54
N LYS A 115 -32.23 -15.52 -24.18
CA LYS A 115 -32.29 -14.29 -24.96
C LYS A 115 -30.94 -13.60 -24.84
N THR A 116 -30.07 -13.81 -25.82
CA THR A 116 -28.91 -12.95 -26.05
C THR A 116 -29.43 -11.64 -26.66
N ASP A 117 -29.71 -10.65 -25.80
CA ASP A 117 -29.73 -9.25 -26.24
C ASP A 117 -28.95 -8.39 -25.24
N ARG A 118 -27.85 -7.85 -25.76
CA ARG A 118 -27.04 -6.73 -25.26
C ARG A 118 -26.68 -6.70 -23.78
N GLN A 119 -25.49 -7.22 -23.48
CA GLN A 119 -24.75 -6.82 -22.31
C GLN A 119 -23.31 -6.43 -22.66
N THR A 120 -23.16 -5.39 -23.49
CA THR A 120 -21.87 -4.71 -23.68
C THR A 120 -22.10 -3.23 -23.93
N ASP A 121 -22.44 -2.49 -22.87
CA ASP A 121 -22.33 -1.01 -22.84
C ASP A 121 -22.18 -0.46 -21.40
N LYS A 122 -22.38 -1.29 -20.36
CA LYS A 122 -22.30 -0.85 -18.95
C LYS A 122 -20.92 -0.94 -18.30
N GLN A 123 -19.87 -1.31 -19.04
CA GLN A 123 -18.52 -1.43 -18.44
C GLN A 123 -17.75 -0.11 -18.40
N THR A 124 -18.13 0.90 -19.18
CA THR A 124 -17.45 2.21 -19.21
C THR A 124 -18.05 3.23 -18.22
N ASP A 125 -19.31 3.07 -17.80
CA ASP A 125 -19.97 3.98 -16.86
C ASP A 125 -19.46 3.85 -15.42
N ASN A 126 -19.03 2.66 -15.01
CA ASN A 126 -18.59 2.42 -13.64
C ASN A 126 -17.20 3.02 -13.31
N THR A 127 -16.38 3.32 -14.32
CA THR A 127 -15.09 4.00 -14.12
C THR A 127 -15.22 5.50 -14.02
N LEU A 128 -16.15 6.11 -14.78
CA LEU A 128 -16.36 7.56 -14.80
C LEU A 128 -17.07 8.06 -13.54
N ASN A 129 -17.98 7.25 -12.98
CA ASN A 129 -18.65 7.53 -11.70
C ASN A 129 -17.71 7.45 -10.48
N LYS A 130 -16.53 6.84 -10.60
CA LYS A 130 -15.52 6.75 -9.53
C LYS A 130 -14.50 7.90 -9.56
N ILE A 131 -14.40 8.64 -10.66
CA ILE A 131 -13.53 9.81 -10.76
C ILE A 131 -13.81 10.85 -9.66
N PRO A 132 -15.07 11.24 -9.37
CA PRO A 132 -15.34 12.18 -8.28
C PRO A 132 -14.94 11.62 -6.90
N GLU A 133 -15.14 10.32 -6.66
CA GLU A 133 -14.75 9.66 -5.41
C GLU A 133 -13.21 9.63 -5.24
N VAL A 134 -12.48 9.33 -6.32
CA VAL A 134 -11.01 9.40 -6.32
C VAL A 134 -10.54 10.84 -6.08
N LEU A 135 -11.16 11.83 -6.73
CA LEU A 135 -10.82 13.24 -6.54
C LEU A 135 -11.05 13.69 -5.09
N GLU A 136 -12.16 13.28 -4.48
CA GLU A 136 -12.46 13.53 -3.07
C GLU A 136 -11.48 12.84 -2.13
N SER A 137 -11.06 11.61 -2.45
CA SER A 137 -10.02 10.92 -1.68
C SER A 137 -8.66 11.64 -1.76
N LEU A 138 -8.32 12.18 -2.93
CA LEU A 138 -7.09 12.94 -3.14
C LEU A 138 -7.11 14.28 -2.40
N THR A 139 -8.23 15.00 -2.39
CA THR A 139 -8.37 16.24 -1.61
C THR A 139 -8.27 15.96 -0.12
N LYS A 140 -8.89 14.88 0.37
CA LYS A 140 -8.78 14.45 1.77
C LYS A 140 -7.34 14.11 2.15
N ILE A 141 -6.62 13.37 1.32
CA ILE A 141 -5.20 13.05 1.54
C ILE A 141 -4.35 14.33 1.55
N LYS A 142 -4.58 15.24 0.61
CA LYS A 142 -3.88 16.53 0.54
C LYS A 142 -4.08 17.35 1.81
N GLU A 143 -5.31 17.43 2.31
CA GLU A 143 -5.63 18.13 3.56
C GLU A 143 -5.01 17.42 4.78
N GLU A 144 -4.99 16.09 4.83
CA GLU A 144 -4.33 15.35 5.90
C GLU A 144 -2.82 15.62 5.95
N VAL A 145 -2.16 15.57 4.78
CA VAL A 145 -0.73 15.89 4.65
C VAL A 145 -0.48 17.33 5.13
N ARG A 146 -1.27 18.28 4.64
CA ARG A 146 -1.20 19.69 5.05
C ARG A 146 -1.35 19.83 6.56
N PHE A 147 -2.33 19.16 7.15
CA PHE A 147 -2.60 19.20 8.59
C PHE A 147 -1.41 18.69 9.41
N LYS A 148 -0.78 17.59 9.00
CA LYS A 148 0.43 17.05 9.66
C LYS A 148 1.59 18.05 9.64
N PHE A 149 1.87 18.67 8.51
CA PHE A 149 2.95 19.68 8.41
C PHE A 149 2.60 20.98 9.14
N LYS A 150 1.33 21.39 9.17
CA LYS A 150 0.86 22.57 9.92
C LYS A 150 1.04 22.41 11.43
N GLN A 151 0.97 21.19 11.96
CA GLN A 151 1.23 20.89 13.36
C GLN A 151 2.70 21.03 13.76
N LEU A 152 3.63 21.14 12.80
CA LEU A 152 5.04 21.35 13.13
C LEU A 152 5.31 22.75 13.66
N THR A 153 5.99 22.78 14.80
CA THR A 153 6.56 24.00 15.35
C THR A 153 7.63 24.57 14.42
N LYS A 154 7.99 25.85 14.60
CA LYS A 154 9.04 26.52 13.81
C LYS A 154 10.39 25.80 13.89
N GLN A 155 10.74 25.25 15.05
CA GLN A 155 11.98 24.50 15.23
C GLN A 155 11.91 23.12 14.57
N GLU A 156 10.79 22.40 14.71
CA GLU A 156 10.63 21.08 14.08
C GLU A 156 10.67 21.17 12.55
N ILE A 157 10.01 22.17 11.95
CA ILE A 157 10.07 22.35 10.49
C ILE A 157 11.49 22.74 10.03
N ALA A 158 12.22 23.54 10.81
CA ALA A 158 13.60 23.89 10.48
C ALA A 158 14.53 22.66 10.52
N ILE A 159 14.36 21.80 11.53
CA ILE A 159 15.08 20.53 11.61
C ILE A 159 14.73 19.63 10.43
N PHE A 160 13.44 19.48 10.11
CA PHE A 160 12.99 18.68 8.98
C PHE A 160 13.56 19.19 7.65
N ALA A 161 13.46 20.49 7.39
CA ALA A 161 13.98 21.12 6.19
C ALA A 161 15.49 20.93 6.05
N LEU A 162 16.23 21.06 7.15
CA LEU A 162 17.66 20.85 7.14
C LEU A 162 18.04 19.40 6.84
N ILE A 163 17.33 18.41 7.41
CA ILE A 163 17.54 16.99 7.07
C ILE A 163 17.31 16.78 5.57
N TYR A 164 16.20 17.31 5.04
CA TYR A 164 15.84 17.18 3.63
C TYR A 164 16.94 17.75 2.71
N GLN A 165 17.42 18.97 3.00
CA GLN A 165 18.47 19.64 2.23
C GLN A 165 19.81 18.92 2.28
N LEU A 166 20.23 18.47 3.46
CA LEU A 166 21.50 17.75 3.60
C LEU A 166 21.46 16.41 2.87
N GLU A 167 20.32 15.74 2.89
CA GLU A 167 20.14 14.48 2.17
C GLU A 167 20.05 14.68 0.64
N GLU A 168 19.53 15.80 0.14
CA GLU A 168 19.64 16.16 -1.28
C GLU A 168 21.08 16.39 -1.75
N GLN A 169 21.97 16.76 -0.81
CA GLN A 169 23.41 16.89 -1.06
C GLN A 169 24.17 15.56 -0.92
N ASP A 170 23.44 14.43 -0.82
CA ASP A 170 23.97 13.09 -0.55
C ASP A 170 24.84 13.01 0.72
N LEU A 171 24.61 13.91 1.68
CA LEU A 171 25.30 13.89 2.97
C LEU A 171 24.55 12.98 3.95
N SER A 172 25.29 12.08 4.60
CA SER A 172 24.77 11.28 5.71
C SER A 172 24.51 12.18 6.92
N VAL A 173 23.23 12.35 7.28
CA VAL A 173 22.78 13.25 8.34
C VAL A 173 22.78 12.53 9.69
N ASP A 174 23.56 13.02 10.64
CA ASP A 174 23.54 12.57 12.03
C ASP A 174 23.02 13.66 12.99
N TYR A 175 22.74 13.28 14.24
CA TYR A 175 22.28 14.23 15.27
C TYR A 175 23.30 15.33 15.56
N HIS A 176 24.59 15.02 15.46
CA HIS A 176 25.68 15.94 15.75
C HIS A 176 25.74 17.08 14.72
N LEU A 177 25.69 16.74 13.43
CA LEU A 177 25.70 17.68 12.31
C LEU A 177 24.50 18.63 12.36
N LEU A 178 23.31 18.09 12.67
CA LEU A 178 22.10 18.91 12.83
C LEU A 178 22.22 19.86 14.02
N ALA A 179 22.71 19.36 15.16
CA ALA A 179 22.93 20.16 16.36
C ALA A 179 23.89 21.33 16.08
N GLN A 180 25.01 21.05 15.40
CA GLN A 180 26.01 22.04 15.03
C GLN A 180 25.43 23.11 14.09
N LYS A 181 24.70 22.71 13.04
CA LYS A 181 24.14 23.67 12.05
C LYS A 181 23.01 24.52 12.63
N LEU A 182 22.20 23.98 13.54
CA LEU A 182 21.07 24.68 14.14
C LEU A 182 21.41 25.38 15.46
N SER A 183 22.65 25.24 15.94
CA SER A 183 23.11 25.78 17.23
C SER A 183 22.23 25.33 18.41
N ILE A 184 21.80 24.08 18.41
CA ILE A 184 21.01 23.45 19.50
C ILE A 184 21.69 22.16 19.97
N THR A 185 21.31 21.65 21.14
CA THR A 185 21.92 20.43 21.69
C THR A 185 21.43 19.17 20.96
N GLU A 186 22.26 18.14 20.88
CA GLU A 186 21.89 16.85 20.27
C GLU A 186 20.66 16.22 20.94
N SER A 187 20.54 16.36 22.26
CA SER A 187 19.36 15.90 23.01
C SER A 187 18.09 16.62 22.54
N SER A 188 18.15 17.94 22.34
CA SER A 188 17.03 18.71 21.81
C SER A 188 16.66 18.27 20.39
N VAL A 189 17.65 18.10 19.51
CA VAL A 189 17.44 17.59 18.14
C VAL A 189 16.74 16.22 18.18
N ARG A 190 17.20 15.31 19.03
CA ARG A 190 16.62 13.98 19.21
C ARG A 190 15.15 14.06 19.64
N ASP A 191 14.83 14.93 20.58
CA ASP A 191 13.47 15.13 21.07
C ASP A 191 12.54 15.72 20.01
N HIS A 192 13.03 16.71 19.25
CA HIS A 192 12.31 17.30 18.13
C HIS A 192 12.04 16.26 17.03
N ILE A 193 13.03 15.45 16.66
CA ILE A 193 12.84 14.38 15.67
C ILE A 193 11.86 13.33 16.18
N GLY A 194 11.94 12.96 17.47
CA GLY A 194 10.95 12.09 18.10
C GLY A 194 9.53 12.68 18.04
N ARG A 195 9.37 14.00 18.12
CA ARG A 195 8.07 14.67 17.94
C ARG A 195 7.62 14.69 16.48
N ILE A 196 8.51 14.97 15.54
CA ILE A 196 8.22 14.95 14.09
C ILE A 196 7.66 13.59 13.67
N ILE A 197 8.30 12.50 14.12
CA ILE A 197 7.87 11.13 13.81
C ILE A 197 6.53 10.81 14.47
N ARG A 198 6.33 11.21 15.73
CA ARG A 198 5.03 11.02 16.42
C ARG A 198 3.87 11.77 15.75
N LYS A 199 4.16 12.88 15.06
CA LYS A 199 3.17 13.62 14.26
C LYS A 199 2.89 12.99 12.89
N GLY A 200 3.50 11.85 12.59
CA GLY A 200 3.24 11.09 11.36
C GLY A 200 3.97 11.63 10.13
N ILE A 201 5.04 12.40 10.32
CA ILE A 201 5.90 12.86 9.23
C ILE A 201 6.99 11.81 9.00
N PRO A 202 7.19 11.35 7.75
CA PRO A 202 8.01 10.19 7.47
C PRO A 202 9.51 10.54 7.52
N VAL A 203 10.09 10.41 8.72
CA VAL A 203 11.52 10.51 8.99
C VAL A 203 12.00 9.16 9.53
N GLU A 204 12.94 8.55 8.83
CA GLU A 204 13.51 7.25 9.14
C GLU A 204 14.80 7.39 9.95
N LYS A 205 15.00 6.47 10.90
CA LYS A 205 16.22 6.37 11.69
C LYS A 205 16.88 5.04 11.39
N THR A 206 18.11 5.07 10.89
CA THR A 206 18.91 3.88 10.64
C THR A 206 20.11 3.88 11.56
N LYS A 207 20.44 2.72 12.13
CA LYS A 207 21.58 2.58 13.04
C LYS A 207 22.76 2.02 12.26
N GLU A 208 23.83 2.80 12.13
CA GLU A 208 25.07 2.34 11.51
C GLU A 208 26.10 1.93 12.56
N ASN A 209 26.62 0.71 12.42
CA ASN A 209 27.73 0.17 13.22
C ASN A 209 27.55 0.30 14.74
N ASN A 210 26.30 0.23 15.20
CA ASN A 210 25.88 0.38 16.59
C ASN A 210 26.23 1.69 17.31
N LYS A 211 26.88 2.64 16.62
CA LYS A 211 27.42 3.87 17.23
C LYS A 211 26.72 5.14 16.76
N LYS A 212 26.26 5.17 15.50
CA LYS A 212 25.66 6.36 14.89
C LYS A 212 24.24 6.08 14.45
N ILE A 213 23.39 7.09 14.60
CA ILE A 213 22.03 7.07 14.08
C ILE A 213 22.00 8.05 12.93
N LEU A 214 21.71 7.53 11.74
CA LEU A 214 21.48 8.33 10.55
C LEU A 214 20.00 8.61 10.37
N LEU A 215 19.73 9.81 9.88
CA LEU A 215 18.41 10.33 9.64
C LEU A 215 18.19 10.44 8.14
N LYS A 216 17.06 9.94 7.67
CA LYS A 216 16.66 10.02 6.26
C LYS A 216 15.19 10.39 6.16
N ILE A 217 14.84 11.13 5.13
CA ILE A 217 13.46 11.35 4.71
C ILE A 217 13.03 10.15 3.88
N SER A 218 11.79 9.69 4.03
CA SER A 218 11.32 8.55 3.23
C SER A 218 11.40 8.87 1.73
N LYS A 219 11.88 7.90 0.95
CA LYS A 219 12.02 8.04 -0.50
C LYS A 219 10.69 8.42 -1.16
N SER A 220 9.59 7.85 -0.68
CA SER A 220 8.23 8.14 -1.15
C SER A 220 7.85 9.62 -1.02
N LEU A 221 8.24 10.29 0.08
CA LEU A 221 7.92 11.70 0.26
C LEU A 221 8.71 12.57 -0.73
N LYS A 222 9.97 12.21 -0.97
CA LYS A 222 10.85 12.90 -1.92
C LYS A 222 10.37 12.78 -3.36
N GLU A 223 9.87 11.61 -3.76
CA GLU A 223 9.34 11.38 -5.11
C GLU A 223 8.06 12.20 -5.39
N ILE A 224 7.29 12.51 -4.35
CA ILE A 224 5.96 13.15 -4.48
C ILE A 224 6.02 14.67 -4.26
N ALA A 225 6.93 15.17 -3.43
CA ALA A 225 6.97 16.58 -3.06
C ALA A 225 8.38 17.11 -2.85
N SER A 226 8.67 18.25 -3.49
CA SER A 226 9.85 19.07 -3.22
C SER A 226 9.76 19.78 -1.86
N LEU A 227 10.91 20.16 -1.29
CA LEU A 227 10.97 20.90 -0.03
C LEU A 227 10.13 22.19 -0.07
N ASP A 228 10.23 22.96 -1.15
CA ASP A 228 9.46 24.19 -1.32
C ASP A 228 7.96 23.93 -1.32
N SER A 229 7.51 22.85 -1.95
CA SER A 229 6.10 22.44 -1.91
C SER A 229 5.64 22.15 -0.48
N ILE A 230 6.48 21.47 0.32
CA ILE A 230 6.20 21.16 1.73
C ILE A 230 6.14 22.42 2.60
N LEU A 231 7.06 23.37 2.37
CA LEU A 231 7.05 24.66 3.07
C LEU A 231 5.81 25.48 2.70
N ASN A 232 5.45 25.53 1.42
CA ASN A 232 4.27 26.21 0.93
C ASN A 232 2.97 25.64 1.53
N LEU A 233 2.87 24.32 1.70
CA LEU A 233 1.72 23.68 2.35
C LEU A 233 1.51 24.14 3.80
N ARG A 234 2.60 24.49 4.50
CA ARG A 234 2.54 25.02 5.87
C ARG A 234 2.18 26.51 5.87
N GLU A 235 2.72 27.28 4.94
CA GLU A 235 2.59 28.74 4.91
C GLU A 235 1.28 29.24 4.33
N THR A 236 0.60 28.46 3.47
CA THR A 236 -0.71 28.84 2.94
C THR A 236 -1.70 28.99 4.09
N ARG A 237 -1.91 30.24 4.51
CA ARG A 237 -3.06 30.64 5.30
C ARG A 237 -4.28 30.47 4.39
N LEU A 238 -5.34 29.89 4.93
CA LEU A 238 -6.65 29.90 4.27
C LEU A 238 -7.03 31.37 4.09
N THR A 239 -6.76 31.92 2.91
CA THR A 239 -7.47 33.10 2.43
C THR A 239 -8.77 32.56 1.85
N GLU A 240 -9.76 32.40 2.72
CA GLU A 240 -11.17 32.53 2.36
C GLU A 240 -11.55 34.01 2.43
#